data_AF-A0A2D4KJ57-F1
#
_entry.id   AF-A0A2D4KJ57-F1
#
_cell.length_a   1.000
_cell.length_b   1.000
_cell.length_c   1.000
_cell.angle_alpha   90.00
_cell.angle_beta   90.00
_cell.angle_gamma   90.00
#
_symmetry.space_group_name_H-M   'P 1'
#
loop_
_entity.id
_entity.type
_entity.pdbx_description
1 polymer ?
#
loop_
_entity_poly.entity_id
_entity_poly.type
_entity_poly.pdbx_seq_one_letter_code
_entity_poly.pdbx_strand_id
1 'polypeptide(L)'
;MTRIVLKQMVARKKGLILNLSSAIGTFPCPLYAIYSASKAFVYTFSKALQVEYKSKGIVIQAVTPFAVSTPMIMHKQPNVITKTAEEFAQESLRYVTFGDETFGC
;
A
#
# COMPACT_ATOMS: atom_id res chain seq x y z
N MET A 1 9.21 -10.17 3.23
CA MET A 1 9.91 -9.52 2.10
C MET A 1 10.72 -8.29 2.52
N THR A 2 10.13 -7.30 3.17
CA THR A 2 10.79 -6.03 3.58
C THR A 2 12.16 -6.25 4.22
N ARG A 3 12.27 -7.06 5.27
CA ARG A 3 13.55 -7.35 5.95
C ARG A 3 14.67 -7.84 5.02
N ILE A 4 14.34 -8.62 3.98
CA ILE A 4 15.33 -9.20 3.06
C ILE A 4 15.93 -8.13 2.17
N VAL A 5 15.08 -7.28 1.58
CA VAL A 5 15.52 -6.23 0.64
C VAL A 5 16.08 -5.00 1.35
N LEU A 6 15.62 -4.72 2.57
CA LEU A 6 15.95 -3.50 3.30
C LEU A 6 17.44 -3.41 3.65
N LYS A 7 18.09 -4.54 3.97
CA LYS A 7 19.54 -4.58 4.22
C LYS A 7 20.35 -4.01 3.05
N GLN A 8 20.00 -4.41 1.83
CA GLN A 8 20.67 -3.94 0.61
C GLN A 8 20.32 -2.49 0.27
N MET A 9 19.07 -2.07 0.53
CA MET A 9 18.63 -0.68 0.35
C MET A 9 19.35 0.30 1.29
N VAL A 10 19.58 -0.09 2.54
CA VAL A 10 20.32 0.73 3.51
C VAL A 10 21.77 0.90 3.08
N ALA A 11 22.43 -0.18 2.65
CA ALA A 11 23.82 -0.13 2.20
C ALA A 11 24.03 0.86 1.04
N ARG A 12 23.08 0.91 0.09
CA ARG A 12 23.11 1.84 -1.06
C ARG A 12 22.46 3.20 -0.80
N LYS A 13 21.93 3.44 0.40
CA LYS A 13 21.19 4.66 0.80
C LYS A 13 20.08 5.08 -0.18
N LYS A 14 19.45 4.10 -0.85
CA LYS A 14 18.44 4.34 -1.88
C LYS A 14 17.50 3.14 -2.00
N GLY A 15 16.20 3.36 -1.88
CA GLY A 15 15.21 2.30 -2.09
C GLY A 15 13.79 2.81 -2.06
N LEU A 16 12.90 2.05 -2.69
CA LEU A 16 11.45 2.26 -2.66
C LEU A 16 10.78 0.92 -2.28
N ILE A 17 9.89 0.95 -1.29
CA ILE A 17 9.05 -0.18 -0.91
C ILE A 17 7.60 0.30 -0.89
N LEU A 18 6.77 -0.28 -1.75
CA LEU A 18 5.33 -0.06 -1.76
C LEU A 18 4.64 -1.30 -1.21
N ASN A 19 4.03 -1.18 -0.03
CA ASN A 19 3.29 -2.28 0.58
C ASN A 19 1.78 -2.09 0.35
N LEU A 20 1.13 -3.08 -0.23
CA LEU A 20 -0.32 -3.04 -0.47
C LEU A 20 -1.11 -3.38 0.79
N SER A 21 -1.70 -2.37 1.41
CA SER A 21 -2.77 -2.48 2.41
C SER A 21 -4.15 -2.60 1.72
N SER A 22 -5.20 -2.02 2.31
CA SER A 22 -6.58 -1.96 1.84
C SER A 22 -7.35 -0.95 2.70
N ALA A 23 -8.32 -0.24 2.10
CA ALA A 23 -9.24 0.60 2.84
C ALA A 23 -10.01 -0.17 3.94
N ILE A 24 -10.25 -1.47 3.76
CA ILE A 24 -10.89 -2.34 4.77
C ILE A 24 -10.00 -2.52 6.02
N GLY A 25 -8.71 -2.21 5.93
CA GLY A 25 -7.79 -2.23 7.06
C GLY A 25 -7.87 -1.02 7.99
N THR A 26 -8.66 0.02 7.65
CA THR A 26 -8.75 1.24 8.46
C THR A 26 -9.94 1.25 9.42
N PHE A 27 -10.85 0.27 9.32
CA PHE A 27 -11.99 0.11 10.22
C PHE A 27 -12.35 -1.38 10.40
N PRO A 28 -12.99 -1.77 11.51
CA PRO A 28 -13.48 -3.13 11.70
C PRO A 28 -14.55 -3.48 10.66
N CYS A 29 -14.31 -4.53 9.88
CA CYS A 29 -15.25 -4.99 8.86
C CYS A 29 -15.76 -6.41 9.20
N PRO A 30 -17.02 -6.55 9.65
CA PRO A 30 -17.63 -7.86 9.88
C PRO A 30 -17.54 -8.74 8.63
N LEU A 31 -17.40 -10.06 8.82
CA LEU A 31 -17.16 -11.06 7.76
C LEU A 31 -15.77 -11.00 7.09
N TYR A 32 -14.99 -9.93 7.34
CA TYR A 32 -13.62 -9.76 6.85
C TYR A 32 -12.61 -9.62 8.00
N ALA A 33 -12.88 -10.20 9.17
CA ALA A 33 -12.08 -9.96 10.38
C ALA A 33 -10.56 -10.19 10.20
N ILE A 34 -10.17 -11.36 9.67
CA ILE A 34 -8.76 -11.69 9.43
C ILE A 34 -8.16 -10.79 8.34
N TYR A 35 -8.92 -10.54 7.28
CA TYR A 35 -8.48 -9.69 6.18
C TYR A 35 -8.22 -8.26 6.64
N SER A 36 -9.21 -7.63 7.29
CA SER A 36 -9.11 -6.29 7.87
C SER A 36 -7.93 -6.18 8.84
N ALA A 37 -7.79 -7.11 9.79
CA ALA A 37 -6.67 -7.12 10.73
C ALA A 37 -5.31 -7.24 10.03
N SER A 38 -5.19 -8.12 9.03
CA SER A 38 -3.94 -8.27 8.27
C SER A 38 -3.56 -7.01 7.50
N LYS A 39 -4.55 -6.27 6.97
CA LYS A 39 -4.33 -5.04 6.23
C LYS A 39 -4.05 -3.85 7.15
N ALA A 40 -4.67 -3.82 8.34
CA ALA A 40 -4.31 -2.89 9.41
C ALA A 40 -2.83 -3.07 9.84
N PHE A 41 -2.37 -4.32 9.98
CA PHE A 41 -0.96 -4.59 10.25
C PHE A 41 -0.05 -4.02 9.16
N VAL A 42 -0.33 -4.31 7.88
CA VAL A 42 0.49 -3.80 6.75
C VAL A 42 0.53 -2.28 6.73
N TYR A 43 -0.60 -1.63 7.03
CA TYR A 43 -0.70 -0.18 7.12
C TYR A 43 0.23 0.40 8.19
N THR A 44 0.04 -0.02 9.45
CA THR A 44 0.81 0.49 10.59
C THR A 44 2.29 0.14 10.47
N PHE A 45 2.60 -1.09 10.06
CA PHE A 45 3.97 -1.56 9.83
C PHE A 45 4.70 -0.68 8.81
N SER A 46 4.05 -0.32 7.70
CA SER A 46 4.68 0.47 6.64
C SER A 46 4.95 1.91 7.08
N LYS A 47 3.99 2.53 7.78
CA LYS A 47 4.15 3.91 8.29
C LYS A 47 5.22 4.01 9.38
N ALA A 48 5.29 3.03 10.28
CA ALA A 48 6.35 2.98 11.29
C ALA A 48 7.73 2.86 10.62
N LEU A 49 7.90 1.92 9.68
CA LEU A 49 9.16 1.75 8.98
C LEU A 49 9.57 2.95 8.13
N GLN A 50 8.60 3.64 7.52
CA GLN A 50 8.88 4.87 6.78
C GLN A 50 9.58 5.89 7.67
N VAL A 51 9.10 6.12 8.89
CA VAL A 51 9.74 7.02 9.85
C VAL A 51 11.15 6.54 10.23
N GLU A 52 11.30 5.23 10.52
CA GLU A 52 12.58 4.63 10.94
C GLU A 52 13.68 4.64 9.86
N TYR A 53 13.29 4.63 8.57
CA TYR A 53 14.21 4.46 7.45
C TYR A 53 14.29 5.67 6.51
N LYS A 54 13.47 6.71 6.71
CA LYS A 54 13.52 7.96 5.93
C LYS A 54 14.90 8.61 5.93
N SER A 55 15.55 8.70 7.10
CA SER A 55 16.90 9.27 7.22
C SER A 55 17.98 8.43 6.54
N LYS A 56 17.68 7.18 6.20
CA LYS A 56 18.59 6.25 5.49
C LYS A 56 18.41 6.29 3.96
N GLY A 57 17.61 7.23 3.44
CA GLY A 57 17.38 7.39 2.00
C GLY A 57 16.43 6.36 1.39
N ILE A 58 15.57 5.75 2.22
CA ILE A 58 14.62 4.73 1.77
C ILE A 58 13.22 5.31 1.92
N VAL A 59 12.43 5.20 0.84
CA VAL A 59 11.01 5.54 0.83
C VAL A 59 10.22 4.25 1.00
N ILE A 60 9.38 4.22 2.02
CA ILE A 60 8.45 3.13 2.32
C ILE A 60 7.06 3.77 2.38
N GLN A 61 6.12 3.26 1.60
CA GLN A 61 4.78 3.84 1.53
C GLN A 61 3.73 2.73 1.65
N ALA A 62 2.70 3.01 2.44
CA ALA A 62 1.49 2.21 2.45
C ALA A 62 0.61 2.61 1.25
N VAL A 63 0.23 1.63 0.43
CA VAL A 63 -0.75 1.82 -0.63
C VAL A 63 -2.04 1.19 -0.18
N THR A 64 -3.12 1.97 -0.08
CA THR A 64 -4.38 1.60 0.55
C THR A 64 -5.52 1.65 -0.49
N PRO A 65 -5.64 0.65 -1.39
CA PRO A 65 -6.68 0.66 -2.42
C PRO A 65 -8.09 0.61 -1.84
N PHE A 66 -9.01 1.29 -2.52
CA PHE A 66 -10.45 1.02 -2.47
C PHE A 66 -10.80 -0.11 -3.47
N ALA A 67 -11.96 -0.07 -4.11
CA ALA A 67 -12.38 -1.10 -5.04
C ALA A 67 -11.55 -1.06 -6.33
N VAL A 68 -10.88 -2.16 -6.66
CA VAL A 68 -10.12 -2.32 -7.90
C VAL A 68 -10.63 -3.55 -8.65
N SER A 69 -11.04 -3.35 -9.91
CA SER A 69 -11.60 -4.40 -10.77
C SER A 69 -10.55 -5.47 -11.08
N THR A 70 -10.61 -6.55 -10.31
CA THR A 70 -9.68 -7.68 -10.34
C THR A 70 -10.48 -8.97 -10.10
N PRO A 71 -9.88 -10.16 -10.31
CA PRO A 71 -10.53 -11.43 -9.98
C PRO A 71 -11.02 -11.51 -8.51
N MET A 72 -10.34 -10.81 -7.58
CA MET A 72 -10.69 -10.79 -6.16
C MET A 72 -12.12 -10.28 -5.90
N ILE A 73 -12.61 -9.36 -6.72
CA ILE A 73 -13.98 -8.82 -6.65
C ILE A 73 -14.83 -9.23 -7.86
N MET A 74 -14.46 -10.34 -8.50
CA MET A 74 -15.16 -10.91 -9.66
C MET A 74 -15.25 -9.96 -10.86
N HIS A 75 -14.20 -9.18 -11.13
CA HIS A 75 -14.17 -8.22 -12.24
C HIS A 75 -15.37 -7.28 -12.29
N LYS A 76 -15.79 -6.78 -11.13
CA LYS A 76 -16.86 -5.78 -11.02
C LYS A 76 -16.60 -4.62 -11.99
N GLN A 77 -17.65 -4.20 -12.71
CA GLN A 77 -17.53 -3.14 -13.71
C GLN A 77 -16.96 -1.85 -13.09
N PRO A 78 -15.92 -1.26 -13.70
CA PRO A 78 -15.38 0.01 -13.27
C PRO A 78 -16.45 1.11 -13.22
N ASN A 79 -16.34 2.01 -12.25
CA ASN A 79 -17.23 3.13 -12.04
C ASN A 79 -16.49 4.21 -11.24
N VAL A 80 -17.20 5.25 -10.79
CA VAL A 80 -16.62 6.37 -10.02
C VAL A 80 -15.84 5.91 -8.78
N ILE A 81 -16.23 4.79 -8.17
CA ILE A 81 -15.62 4.24 -6.96
C ILE A 81 -14.66 3.07 -7.28
N THR A 82 -14.88 2.36 -8.40
CA THR A 82 -14.13 1.16 -8.76
C THR A 82 -13.24 1.42 -9.96
N LYS A 83 -11.92 1.40 -9.78
CA LYS A 83 -10.95 1.62 -10.87
C LYS A 83 -10.50 0.30 -11.49
N THR A 84 -9.97 0.34 -12.71
CA THR A 84 -9.19 -0.77 -13.26
C THR A 84 -7.85 -0.91 -12.54
N ALA A 85 -7.19 -2.07 -12.67
CA ALA A 85 -5.87 -2.28 -12.07
C ALA A 85 -4.82 -1.35 -12.68
N GLU A 86 -4.90 -1.09 -13.99
CA GLU A 86 -4.01 -0.21 -14.73
C GLU A 86 -4.17 1.24 -14.28
N GLU A 87 -5.40 1.76 -14.20
CA GLU A 87 -5.67 3.11 -13.72
C GLU A 87 -5.18 3.30 -12.29
N PHE A 88 -5.50 2.35 -11.41
CA PHE A 88 -5.05 2.37 -10.02
C PHE A 88 -3.52 2.41 -9.92
N ALA A 89 -2.81 1.61 -10.71
CA ALA A 89 -1.36 1.59 -10.73
C ALA A 89 -0.78 2.92 -11.23
N GLN A 90 -1.30 3.45 -12.34
CA GLN A 90 -0.85 4.72 -12.91
C GLN A 90 -1.02 5.88 -11.93
N GLU A 91 -2.18 5.97 -11.27
CA GLU A 91 -2.45 7.02 -10.30
C GLU A 91 -1.62 6.85 -9.04
N SER A 92 -1.53 5.64 -8.50
CA SER A 92 -0.69 5.37 -7.32
C SER A 92 0.75 5.81 -7.55
N LEU A 93 1.31 5.54 -8.74
CA LEU A 93 2.67 5.93 -9.11
C LEU A 93 2.90 7.45 -9.15
N ARG A 94 1.86 8.26 -9.42
CA ARG A 94 1.98 9.74 -9.39
C ARG A 94 2.21 10.28 -7.98
N TYR A 95 1.73 9.56 -6.96
CA TYR A 95 1.87 9.95 -5.55
C TYR A 95 3.01 9.23 -4.83
N VAL A 96 3.76 8.38 -5.55
CA VAL A 96 4.97 7.77 -4.99
C VAL A 96 5.94 8.88 -4.63
N THR A 97 6.49 8.83 -3.41
CA THR A 97 7.32 9.86 -2.76
C THR A 97 6.59 11.06 -2.14
N PHE A 98 5.30 11.24 -2.40
CA PHE A 98 4.47 12.23 -1.74
C PHE A 98 3.78 11.62 -0.51
N GLY A 99 4.27 11.98 0.68
CA GLY A 99 3.73 11.50 1.95
C GLY A 99 4.07 10.03 2.25
N ASP A 100 3.42 9.49 3.30
CA ASP A 100 3.68 8.14 3.81
C ASP A 100 2.56 7.13 3.45
N GLU A 101 1.49 7.60 2.78
CA GLU A 101 0.34 6.81 2.33
C GLU A 101 -0.17 7.31 0.97
N THR A 102 -0.75 6.42 0.16
CA THR A 102 -1.57 6.76 -1.01
C THR A 102 -2.75 5.81 -1.15
N PHE A 103 -3.91 6.33 -1.58
CA PHE A 103 -5.12 5.53 -1.83
C PHE A 103 -5.28 5.15 -3.31
N GLY A 104 -4.43 5.69 -4.20
CA GLY A 104 -4.46 5.41 -5.64
C GLY A 104 -5.79 5.71 -6.32
N CYS A 105 -6.65 6.54 -5.68
CA CYS A 105 -7.90 7.04 -6.23
C CYS A 105 -8.36 8.33 -5.57
#